data_AF-K8GF88-F1
#
_entry.id   AF-K8GF88-F1
#
_cell.length_a   1.000
_cell.length_b   1.000
_cell.length_c   1.000
_cell.angle_alpha   90.00
_cell.angle_beta   90.00
_cell.angle_gamma   90.00
#
_symmetry.space_group_name_H-M   'P 1'
#
loop_
_entity.id
_entity.type
_entity.pdbx_description
1 polymer ?
#
loop_
_entity_poly.entity_id
_entity_poly.type
_entity_poly.pdbx_seq_one_letter_code
_entity_poly.pdbx_strand_id
1 'polypeptide(L)' 'MSLESANRFLEAAAHDEELREKFERVQSPEEFLKVIEQLGYSFTTAELMTLAKEQSQGVTVRRHTGVWKWLRHINWI' A
#
# COMPACT_ATOMS: atom_id res chain seq x y z
N MET A 1 11.33 2.98 12.02
CA MET A 1 9.94 2.75 11.60
C MET A 1 9.78 3.63 10.39
N SER A 2 9.95 3.05 9.20
CA SER A 2 10.54 3.75 8.07
C SER A 2 9.55 3.82 6.91
N LEU A 3 9.24 5.05 6.49
CA LEU A 3 8.60 5.38 5.21
C LEU A 3 9.21 4.60 4.03
N GLU A 4 10.51 4.30 4.09
CA GLU A 4 11.21 3.48 3.11
C GLU A 4 10.61 2.06 2.94
N SER A 5 10.17 1.43 4.03
CA SER A 5 9.55 0.10 3.99
C SER A 5 8.19 0.15 3.29
N ALA A 6 7.40 1.18 3.56
CA ALA A 6 6.12 1.39 2.90
C ALA A 6 6.28 1.75 1.42
N ASN A 7 7.32 2.52 1.06
CA ASN A 7 7.64 2.79 -0.34
C ASN A 7 8.08 1.51 -1.09
N ARG A 8 8.98 0.71 -0.50
CA ARG A 8 9.37 -0.59 -1.07
C ARG A 8 8.20 -1.55 -1.23
N PHE A 9 7.27 -1.55 -0.27
CA PHE A 9 6.04 -2.32 -0.37
C PHE A 9 5.15 -1.84 -1.53
N LEU A 10 4.97 -0.52 -1.68
CA LEU A 10 4.18 0.04 -2.79
C LEU A 10 4.81 -0.28 -4.14
N GLU A 11 6.13 -0.29 -4.23
CA GLU A 11 6.86 -0.71 -5.43
C GLU A 11 6.72 -2.22 -5.67
N ALA A 12 6.84 -3.06 -4.64
CA ALA A 12 6.58 -4.48 -4.76
C ALA A 12 5.13 -4.75 -5.22
N ALA A 13 4.14 -4.14 -4.58
CA ALA A 13 2.73 -4.28 -4.92
C ALA A 13 2.36 -3.71 -6.31
N ALA A 14 3.21 -2.85 -6.86
CA ALA A 14 3.06 -2.32 -8.21
C ALA A 14 3.54 -3.31 -9.29
N HIS A 15 4.49 -4.16 -8.96
CA HIS A 15 5.09 -5.14 -9.88
C HIS A 15 4.53 -6.56 -9.67
N ASP A 16 4.11 -6.91 -8.45
CA ASP A 16 3.54 -8.20 -8.10
C ASP A 16 2.00 -8.19 -8.19
N GLU A 17 1.49 -8.86 -9.22
CA GLU A 17 0.05 -9.07 -9.41
C GLU A 17 -0.57 -9.94 -8.30
N GLU A 18 0.15 -10.95 -7.79
CA GLU A 18 -0.33 -11.81 -6.70
C GLU A 18 -0.54 -11.01 -5.40
N LEU A 19 0.38 -10.09 -5.13
CA LEU A 19 0.28 -9.18 -3.98
C LEU A 19 -0.96 -8.30 -4.15
N ARG A 20 -1.15 -7.77 -5.36
CA ARG A 20 -2.31 -6.96 -5.74
C ARG A 20 -3.63 -7.69 -5.52
N GLU A 21 -3.75 -8.93 -5.98
CA GLU A 21 -4.96 -9.75 -5.79
C GLU A 21 -5.22 -10.10 -4.32
N LYS A 22 -4.16 -10.42 -3.55
CA LYS A 22 -4.26 -10.62 -2.10
C LYS A 22 -4.84 -9.38 -1.44
N PHE A 23 -4.32 -8.21 -1.77
CA PHE A 23 -4.78 -6.96 -1.19
C PHE A 23 -6.12 -6.46 -1.71
N GLU A 24 -6.52 -6.81 -2.93
CA GLU A 24 -7.86 -6.51 -3.46
C GLU A 24 -8.96 -7.28 -2.71
N ARG A 25 -8.64 -8.48 -2.19
CA ARG A 25 -9.52 -9.27 -1.32
C ARG A 25 -9.53 -8.78 0.13
N VAL A 26 -8.49 -8.05 0.54
CA VAL A 26 -8.41 -7.46 1.87
C VAL A 26 -9.28 -6.21 1.90
N GLN A 27 -10.35 -6.25 2.69
CA GLN A 27 -11.25 -5.10 2.90
C GLN A 27 -11.02 -4.44 4.26
N SER A 28 -10.32 -5.13 5.17
CA SER A 28 -10.11 -4.69 6.55
C SER A 28 -8.65 -4.23 6.77
N PRO A 29 -8.45 -3.09 7.45
CA PRO A 29 -7.10 -2.59 7.76
C PRO A 29 -6.32 -3.53 8.69
N GLU A 30 -7.01 -4.32 9.52
CA GLU A 30 -6.39 -5.35 10.37
C GLU A 30 -5.77 -6.49 9.56
N GLU A 31 -6.50 -6.99 8.55
CA GLU A 31 -6.00 -8.01 7.64
C GLU A 31 -4.89 -7.46 6.75
N PHE A 32 -5.00 -6.18 6.36
CA PHE A 32 -3.92 -5.48 5.68
C PHE A 32 -2.64 -5.52 6.51
N LEU A 33 -2.70 -5.06 7.76
CA LEU A 33 -1.57 -5.04 8.71
C LEU A 33 -0.95 -6.43 8.90
N LYS A 34 -1.76 -7.48 9.03
CA LYS A 34 -1.25 -8.86 9.10
C LYS A 34 -0.45 -9.26 7.86
N VAL A 35 -0.95 -8.96 6.67
CA VAL A 35 -0.26 -9.34 5.42
C VAL A 35 1.07 -8.60 5.29
N ILE A 36 1.13 -7.32 5.66
CA ILE A 36 2.39 -6.57 5.61
C ILE A 36 3.39 -7.09 6.65
N GLU A 37 2.93 -7.42 7.86
CA GLU A 37 3.77 -8.00 8.90
C GLU A 37 4.31 -9.37 8.48
N GLN A 38 3.50 -10.20 7.82
CA GLN A 38 3.93 -11.47 7.22
C GLN A 38 4.97 -11.28 6.11
N LEU A 39 4.89 -10.20 5.35
CA LEU A 39 5.86 -9.83 4.33
C LEU A 39 7.15 -9.23 4.91
N GLY A 40 7.24 -9.07 6.24
CA GLY A 40 8.39 -8.48 6.92
C GLY A 40 8.46 -6.95 6.82
N TYR A 41 7.37 -6.32 6.37
CA TYR A 41 7.25 -4.87 6.37
C TYR A 41 6.60 -4.40 7.67
N SER A 42 7.30 -3.57 8.42
CA SER A 42 6.77 -2.94 9.64
C SER A 42 6.47 -1.46 9.36
N PHE A 43 5.24 -1.18 8.93
CA PHE A 43 4.74 0.19 8.79
C PHE A 43 3.24 0.26 9.12
N THR A 44 2.78 1.45 9.48
CA THR A 44 1.38 1.70 9.82
C THR A 44 0.56 2.15 8.61
N THR A 45 -0.75 1.97 8.70
CA THR A 45 -1.71 2.48 7.71
C THR A 45 -1.61 4.00 7.56
N ALA A 46 -1.28 4.72 8.64
CA ALA A 46 -1.03 6.16 8.63
C ALA A 46 0.21 6.56 7.82
N GLU A 47 1.31 5.81 7.91
CA GLU A 47 2.51 6.02 7.09
C GLU A 47 2.23 5.74 5.60
N LEU A 48 1.49 4.67 5.32
CA LEU A 48 1.06 4.34 3.96
C LEU A 48 0.16 5.44 3.38
N MET A 49 -0.79 5.95 4.16
CA MET A 49 -1.67 7.05 3.77
C MET A 49 -0.92 8.37 3.63
N THR A 50 0.13 8.59 4.43
CA THR A 50 1.02 9.74 4.31
C THR A 50 1.81 9.65 3.00
N LEU A 51 2.41 8.50 2.69
CA LEU A 51 3.03 8.24 1.39
C LEU A 51 2.05 8.38 0.24
N ALA A 52 0.81 7.91 0.41
CA ALA A 52 -0.25 8.08 -0.57
C ALA A 52 -0.51 9.53 -0.88
N LYS A 53 -0.65 10.33 0.18
CA LYS A 53 -0.91 11.75 0.08
C LYS A 53 0.30 12.50 -0.48
N GLU A 54 1.52 12.14 -0.07
CA GLU A 54 2.77 12.73 -0.56
C GLU A 54 3.03 12.38 -2.03
N GLN A 55 2.87 11.12 -2.43
CA GLN A 55 2.97 10.69 -3.83
C GLN A 55 1.87 11.32 -4.68
N SER A 56 0.66 11.49 -4.13
CA SER A 56 -0.46 12.12 -4.83
C SER A 56 -0.35 13.64 -4.90
N GLN A 57 0.30 14.31 -3.94
CA GLN A 57 0.53 15.76 -3.94
C GLN A 57 1.81 16.16 -4.70
N GLY A 58 2.81 15.29 -4.77
CA GLY A 58 4.15 15.65 -5.24
C GLY A 58 4.40 15.51 -6.75
N VAL A 59 3.69 14.66 -7.49
CA VAL A 59 4.20 14.18 -8.79
C VAL A 59 3.02 13.77 -9.71
N THR A 60 2.70 14.44 -10.83
CA THR A 60 3.37 14.46 -12.16
C THR A 60 3.78 13.11 -12.75
N VAL A 61 3.77 12.02 -11.98
CA VAL A 61 3.98 10.65 -12.44
C VAL A 61 2.73 9.91 -12.03
N ARG A 62 1.79 9.88 -12.97
CA ARG A 62 0.81 8.81 -13.08
C ARG A 62 1.58 7.50 -13.14
N ARG A 63 2.07 6.96 -12.01
CA ARG A 63 2.52 5.57 -11.97
C ARG A 63 1.25 4.78 -12.19
N HIS A 64 1.11 4.29 -13.42
CA HIS A 64 0.00 3.48 -13.94
C HIS A 64 -0.04 2.09 -13.29
N THR A 65 0.50 1.95 -12.08
CA THR A 65 0.68 0.71 -11.34
C THR A 65 -0.63 0.23 -10.73
N GLY A 66 -1.64 1.11 -10.65
CA GLY A 66 -2.99 0.77 -10.21
C GLY A 66 -3.06 0.23 -8.78
N VAL A 67 -1.99 0.42 -8.02
CA VAL A 67 -1.88 0.10 -6.59
C VAL A 67 -2.91 0.87 -5.77
N TRP A 68 -3.12 2.14 -6.16
CA TRP A 68 -4.12 3.02 -5.57
C TRP A 68 -5.58 2.54 -5.73
N LYS A 69 -5.86 1.68 -6.71
CA LYS A 69 -7.24 1.25 -7.01
C LYS A 69 -7.78 0.31 -5.94
N TRP A 70 -6.97 -0.66 -5.52
CA TRP A 70 -7.33 -1.59 -4.45
C TRP A 70 -7.06 -1.00 -3.08
N LEU A 71 -6.05 -0.13 -2.93
CA LEU A 71 -5.81 0.58 -1.67
C LEU A 71 -7.05 1.37 -1.25
N ARG A 72 -7.72 2.07 -2.17
CA ARG A 72 -8.99 2.76 -1.86
C ARG A 72 -10.17 1.84 -1.58
N HIS A 73 -10.05 0.55 -1.88
CA HIS A 73 -11.10 -0.44 -1.64
C HIS A 73 -11.06 -1.00 -0.21
N ILE A 74 -9.91 -0.86 0.46
CA ILE A 74 -9.77 -1.15 1.89
C ILE A 74 -10.54 -0.08 2.67
N ASN A 75 -11.41 -0.50 3.59
CA ASN A 75 -12.18 0.41 4.43
C ASN A 75 -11.29 0.94 5.56
N TRP A 76 -10.51 1.98 5.26
CA TRP A 76 -9.74 2.73 6.26
C TRP A 76 -10.74 3.52 7.12
N ILE A 77 -11.17 2.94 8.24
CA ILE A 77 -11.98 3.60 9.28
C ILE A 77 -11.22 4.78 9.89
#